data_AF-A0A6A6J4M3-F1
#
_entry.id   AF-A0A6A6J4M3-F1
#
_cell.length_a   1.000
_cell.length_b   1.000
_cell.length_c   1.000
_cell.angle_alpha   90.00
_cell.angle_beta   90.00
_cell.angle_gamma   90.00
#
_symmetry.space_group_name_H-M   'P 1'
#
loop_
_entity.id
_entity.type
_entity.pdbx_description
1 polymer ?
#
loop_
_entity_poly.entity_id
_entity_poly.type
_entity_poly.pdbx_seq_one_letter_code
_entity_poly.pdbx_strand_id
1 'polypeptide(L)' 'MSQQRKALLEEHEGRLQLALQAYNAKQFQSYRAAAAIFNIKHHTLTEHAKGKLF' A
#
# COMPACT_ATOMS: atom_id res chain seq x y z
N MET A 1 2.91 15.72 20.29
CA MET A 1 3.26 14.34 19.84
C MET A 1 2.21 13.69 18.93
N SER A 2 1.20 14.41 18.44
CA SER A 2 0.07 13.83 17.69
C SER A 2 0.18 13.99 16.16
N GLN A 3 0.98 14.94 15.67
CA GLN A 3 1.08 15.25 14.23
C GLN A 3 2.01 14.30 13.47
N GLN A 4 3.13 13.86 14.05
CA GLN A 4 4.04 12.90 13.40
C GLN A 4 3.39 11.54 13.12
N ARG A 5 2.52 11.06 14.02
CA ARG A 5 1.77 9.82 13.79
C ARG A 5 0.75 9.96 12.68
N LYS A 6 0.08 11.11 12.57
CA LYS A 6 -0.85 11.39 11.47
C LYS A 6 -0.12 11.43 10.13
N ALA A 7 0.97 12.18 10.03
CA ALA A 7 1.78 12.26 8.82
C ALA A 7 2.33 10.88 8.39
N LEU A 8 2.76 10.04 9.34
CA LEU A 8 3.22 8.68 9.06
C LEU A 8 2.09 7.76 8.57
N LEU A 9 0.88 7.90 9.10
CA LEU A 9 -0.30 7.16 8.66
C LEU A 9 -0.73 7.60 7.25
N GLU A 10 -0.77 8.91 6.99
CA GLU A 10 -1.10 9.47 5.68
C GLU A 10 -0.08 9.04 4.61
N GLU A 11 1.21 9.05 4.94
CA GLU A 11 2.26 8.56 4.03
C GLU A 11 2.16 7.04 3.80
N HIS A 12 1.70 6.28 4.81
CA HIS A 12 1.48 4.84 4.67
C HIS A 12 0.29 4.53 3.77
N GLU A 13 -0.83 5.24 3.94
CA GLU A 13 -2.03 5.11 3.09
C GLU A 13 -1.74 5.53 1.64
N GLY A 14 -1.02 6.63 1.44
CA GLY A 14 -0.62 7.09 0.11
C GLY A 14 0.25 6.06 -0.63
N ARG A 15 1.23 5.47 0.07
CA ARG A 15 2.05 4.38 -0.49
C ARG A 15 1.21 3.16 -0.85
N LEU A 16 0.24 2.82 -0.01
CA LEU A 16 -0.67 1.69 -0.24
C LEU A 16 -1.52 1.87 -1.48
N GLN A 17 -2.10 3.06 -1.67
CA GLN A 17 -2.86 3.39 -2.87
C GLN A 17 -1.97 3.36 -4.12
N LEU A 18 -0.76 3.93 -4.06
CA LEU A 18 0.19 3.91 -5.19
C LEU A 18 0.60 2.48 -5.57
N ALA A 19 0.86 1.62 -4.58
CA ALA A 19 1.19 0.22 -4.82
C ALA A 19 0.05 -0.56 -5.49
N LEU A 20 -1.19 -0.30 -5.07
CA LEU A 20 -2.38 -0.89 -5.73
C LEU A 20 -2.55 -0.37 -7.15
N GLN A 21 -2.42 0.94 -7.35
CA GLN A 21 -2.50 1.54 -8.68
C GLN A 21 -1.45 0.99 -9.62
N ALA A 22 -0.20 0.87 -9.18
CA ALA A 22 0.88 0.33 -10.00
C ALA A 22 0.66 -1.15 -10.35
N TYR A 23 0.14 -1.95 -9.41
CA TYR A 23 -0.29 -3.31 -9.70
C TYR A 23 -1.43 -3.36 -10.73
N ASN A 24 -2.48 -2.55 -10.55
CA ASN A 24 -3.62 -2.46 -11.47
C ASN A 24 -3.20 -1.95 -12.87
N ALA A 25 -2.19 -1.08 -12.94
CA ALA A 25 -1.54 -0.63 -14.17
C ALA A 25 -0.63 -1.70 -14.81
N LYS A 26 -0.60 -2.92 -14.27
CA LYS A 26 0.23 -4.05 -14.71
C LYS A 26 1.74 -3.76 -14.70
N GLN A 27 2.20 -2.78 -13.92
CA GLN A 27 3.63 -2.50 -13.74
C GLN A 27 4.33 -3.58 -12.92
N PHE A 28 3.56 -4.32 -12.10
CA PHE A 28 4.06 -5.41 -11.28
C PHE A 28 3.29 -6.70 -11.56
N GLN A 29 4.01 -7.82 -11.64
CA GLN A 29 3.43 -9.15 -11.88
C GLN A 29 2.74 -9.75 -10.64
N SER A 30 2.97 -9.19 -9.45
CA SER A 30 2.36 -9.67 -8.21
C SER A 30 2.25 -8.56 -7.17
N TYR A 31 1.30 -8.70 -6.23
CA TYR A 31 1.20 -7.84 -5.06
C TYR A 31 2.49 -7.84 -4.22
N ARG A 32 3.23 -8.95 -4.19
CA ARG A 32 4.50 -9.05 -3.47
C ARG A 32 5.56 -8.11 -4.05
N ALA A 33 5.66 -8.05 -5.38
CA ALA A 33 6.60 -7.15 -6.06
C ALA A 33 6.24 -5.68 -5.83
N ALA A 34 4.96 -5.32 -5.96
CA ALA A 34 4.49 -3.97 -5.67
C ALA A 34 4.75 -3.60 -4.19
N ALA A 35 4.37 -4.46 -3.25
CA ALA A 35 4.56 -4.21 -1.82
C ALA A 35 6.04 -4.00 -1.44
N ALA A 36 6.95 -4.76 -2.06
CA ALA A 36 8.39 -4.60 -1.84
C ALA A 36 8.91 -3.22 -2.30
N ILE A 37 8.48 -2.75 -3.48
CA ILE A 37 8.90 -1.45 -4.03
C ILE A 37 8.39 -0.28 -3.18
N PHE A 38 7.15 -0.36 -2.71
CA PHE A 38 6.54 0.72 -1.92
C PHE A 38 6.78 0.57 -0.40
N ASN A 39 7.65 -0.36 0.03
CA ASN A 39 7.97 -0.66 1.42
C ASN A 39 6.71 -0.91 2.30
N ILE A 40 5.82 -1.76 1.81
CA ILE A 40 4.55 -2.10 2.44
C ILE A 40 4.53 -3.58 2.77
N LYS A 41 3.82 -3.97 3.83
CA LYS A 41 3.55 -5.38 4.08
C LYS A 41 2.66 -5.94 2.98
N HIS A 42 3.11 -7.04 2.35
CA HIS A 42 2.35 -7.78 1.34
C HIS A 42 0.92 -8.12 1.78
N HIS A 43 0.76 -8.50 3.06
CA HIS A 43 -0.54 -8.81 3.64
C HIS A 43 -1.48 -7.59 3.59
N THR A 44 -1.02 -6.41 4.01
CA THR A 44 -1.81 -5.18 3.99
C THR A 44 -2.25 -4.82 2.57
N LEU A 45 -1.34 -4.90 1.59
CA LEU A 45 -1.67 -4.63 0.19
C LEU A 45 -2.71 -5.61 -0.35
N THR A 46 -2.58 -6.89 0.00
CA THR A 46 -3.49 -7.96 -0.44
C THR A 46 -4.89 -7.81 0.16
N GLU A 47 -4.98 -7.52 1.46
CA GLU A 47 -6.27 -7.31 2.13
C GLU A 47 -6.97 -6.06 1.61
N HIS A 48 -6.22 -4.99 1.32
CA HIS A 48 -6.78 -3.78 0.73
C HIS A 48 -7.18 -3.97 -0.74
N ALA A 49 -6.44 -4.77 -1.52
CA ALA A 49 -6.83 -5.17 -2.88
C ALA A 49 -8.12 -6.00 -2.89
N LYS A 50 -8.33 -6.81 -1.86
CA LYS A 50 -9.55 -7.61 -1.65
C LYS A 50 -10.72 -6.80 -1.08
N GLY A 51 -10.53 -5.50 -0.81
CA GLY A 51 -11.56 -4.65 -0.19
C GLY A 51 -11.90 -5.05 1.25
N LYS A 52 -10.97 -5.67 1.98
CA LYS A 52 -11.18 -6.11 3.38
C LYS A 52 -10.73 -5.11 4.43
N LEU A 53 -9.97 -4.09 4.05
CA LEU A 53 -9.64 -2.94 4.90
C LEU A 53 -10.61 -1.80 4.54
N PHE A 54 -11.65 -1.62 5.36
CA PHE A 54 -12.48 -0.42 5.42
C PHE A 54 -12.10 0.37 6.68
#